data_AF-A0A931V9H9-F1
#
_entry.id   AF-A0A931V9H9-F1
#
_cell.length_a   1.000
_cell.length_b   1.000
_cell.length_c   1.000
_cell.angle_alpha   90.00
_cell.angle_beta   90.00
_cell.angle_gamma   90.00
#
_symmetry.space_group_name_H-M   'P 1'
#
loop_
_entity.id
_entity.type
_entity.pdbx_description
1 polymer ?
#
loop_
_entity_poly.entity_id
_entity_poly.type
_entity_poly.pdbx_seq_one_letter_code
_entity_poly.pdbx_strand_id
1 'polypeptide(L)' 'MTPANFRLIAGKKFMWDGVVYDSPAAAAAREQDYAAQGFETARVEEDGKVLLYTRRVVKEIVLQGTPPPARL' A
#
# COMPACT_ATOMS: atom_id res chain seq x y z
N MET A 1 21.54 3.35 3.73
CA MET A 1 20.59 2.23 3.71
C MET A 1 19.66 2.42 2.52
N THR A 2 19.37 1.35 1.77
CA THR A 2 18.50 1.41 0.58
C THR A 2 17.21 0.66 0.91
N PRO A 3 16.06 1.35 1.04
CA PRO A 3 14.80 0.71 1.38
C PRO A 3 14.39 -0.33 0.34
N ALA A 4 13.76 -1.42 0.79
CA ALA A 4 13.15 -2.37 -0.12
C ALA A 4 11.98 -1.72 -0.86
N ASN A 5 11.90 -1.90 -2.18
CA ASN A 5 10.81 -1.36 -3.01
C ASN A 5 9.41 -1.86 -2.59
N PHE A 6 9.33 -3.00 -1.91
CA PHE A 6 8.09 -3.53 -1.37
C PHE A 6 8.33 -4.31 -0.07
N ARG A 7 7.26 -4.50 0.70
CA ARG A 7 7.21 -5.37 1.88
C ARG A 7 6.00 -6.30 1.79
N LEU A 8 6.17 -7.51 2.32
CA LEU A 8 5.06 -8.43 2.57
C LEU A 8 4.63 -8.28 4.02
N ILE A 9 3.40 -7.81 4.24
CA ILE A 9 2.86 -7.54 5.57
C ILE A 9 1.53 -8.30 5.66
N ALA A 10 1.44 -9.24 6.60
CA ALA A 10 0.30 -10.14 6.74
C ALA A 10 -0.09 -10.82 5.40
N GLY A 11 0.91 -11.28 4.64
CA GLY A 11 0.71 -11.92 3.33
C GLY A 11 0.32 -10.98 2.19
N LYS A 12 0.15 -9.68 2.42
CA LYS A 12 -0.18 -8.68 1.40
C LYS A 12 1.07 -7.92 0.98
N LYS A 13 1.20 -7.63 -0.32
CA LYS A 13 2.27 -6.79 -0.87
C LYS A 13 1.92 -5.31 -0.72
N PHE A 14 2.83 -4.55 -0.11
CA PHE A 14 2.80 -3.09 -0.05
C PHE A 14 4.03 -2.51 -0.73
N MET A 15 3.86 -1.43 -1.49
CA MET A 15 4.91 -0.75 -2.24
C MET A 15 5.42 0.45 -1.45
N TRP A 16 6.73 0.64 -1.42
CA TRP A 16 7.32 1.84 -0.82
C TRP A 16 6.89 3.08 -1.61
N ASP A 17 6.59 4.17 -0.91
CA ASP A 17 6.23 5.45 -1.52
C ASP A 17 7.44 6.24 -2.08
N GLY A 18 8.65 5.76 -1.83
CA GLY A 18 9.91 6.37 -2.30
C GLY A 18 10.46 7.45 -1.38
N VAL A 19 9.83 7.70 -0.22
CA VAL A 19 10.24 8.74 0.73
C VAL A 19 10.74 8.10 2.03
N VAL A 20 11.84 8.66 2.54
CA VAL A 20 12.37 8.34 3.87
C VAL A 20 12.05 9.51 4.78
N TYR A 21 11.34 9.24 5.87
CA TYR A 21 10.91 10.24 6.83
C TYR A 21 11.80 10.19 8.08
N ASP A 22 12.07 11.35 8.69
CA ASP A 22 12.90 11.42 9.90
C ASP A 22 12.14 11.06 11.18
N SER A 23 10.81 11.07 11.15
CA SER A 23 9.98 10.75 12.30
C SER A 23 8.60 10.26 11.90
N PRO A 24 7.90 9.56 12.82
CA PRO A 24 6.50 9.19 12.63
C PRO A 24 5.58 10.38 12.35
N ALA A 25 5.85 11.52 13.00
CA ALA A 25 5.07 12.74 12.83
C ALA A 25 5.22 13.31 11.40
N ALA A 26 6.41 13.23 10.82
CA ALA A 26 6.67 13.66 9.44
C ALA A 26 5.95 12.77 8.40
N ALA A 27 5.75 11.49 8.71
CA ALA A 27 5.03 10.53 7.87
C ALA A 27 3.50 10.61 8.02
N ALA A 28 2.99 11.10 9.16
CA ALA A 28 1.58 11.04 9.52
C ALA A 28 0.63 11.73 8.53
N ALA A 29 1.01 12.92 8.03
CA ALA A 29 0.20 13.63 7.04
C ALA A 29 0.07 12.80 5.74
N ARG A 30 1.16 12.17 5.31
CA ARG A 30 1.17 11.36 4.10
C ARG A 30 0.36 10.07 4.26
N GLU A 31 0.41 9.44 5.43
CA GLU A 31 -0.45 8.29 5.75
C GLU A 31 -1.94 8.64 5.60
N GLN A 32 -2.35 9.79 6.12
CA GLN A 32 -3.73 10.25 6.04
C GLN A 32 -4.15 10.52 4.58
N ASP A 33 -3.30 11.15 3.77
CA ASP A 33 -3.54 11.36 2.35
C ASP A 33 -3.77 10.04 1.60
N TYR A 34 -2.93 9.04 1.86
CA TYR A 34 -3.04 7.72 1.23
C TYR A 34 -4.31 7.00 1.67
N ALA A 35 -4.63 7.04 2.96
CA ALA A 35 -5.87 6.46 3.48
C ALA A 35 -7.11 7.11 2.85
N ALA A 36 -7.12 8.44 2.70
CA ALA A 36 -8.19 9.18 2.04
C ALA A 36 -8.36 8.78 0.55
N GLN A 37 -7.27 8.43 -0.12
CA GLN A 37 -7.27 7.92 -1.49
C GLN A 37 -7.63 6.43 -1.62
N GLY A 38 -7.94 5.76 -0.49
CA GLY A 38 -8.34 4.35 -0.47
C GLY A 38 -7.17 3.36 -0.50
N PHE A 39 -5.98 3.80 -0.11
CA PHE A 39 -4.85 2.89 0.14
C PHE A 39 -4.88 2.38 1.59
N GLU A 40 -4.51 1.12 1.78
CA GLU A 40 -3.99 0.65 3.06
C GLU A 40 -2.54 1.11 3.18
N THR A 41 -2.17 1.65 4.34
CA THR A 41 -0.81 2.10 4.65
C THR A 41 -0.17 1.20 5.70
N ALA A 42 1.16 1.09 5.65
CA ALA A 42 1.96 0.42 6.64
C ALA A 42 3.26 1.19 6.87
N ARG A 43 3.53 1.47 8.14
CA ARG A 43 4.76 2.13 8.58
C ARG A 43 5.80 1.09 8.98
N VAL A 44 7.03 1.28 8.55
CA VAL A 44 8.18 0.47 8.99
C VAL A 44 9.27 1.42 9.49
N GLU A 45 9.81 1.13 10.67
CA GLU A 45 10.93 1.90 11.24
C GLU A 45 12.23 1.11 11.04
N GLU A 46 13.22 1.73 10.42
CA GLU A 46 14.54 1.14 10.17
C GLU A 46 15.62 2.22 10.34
N ASP A 47 16.70 1.92 11.07
CA ASP A 47 17.80 2.85 11.34
C ASP A 47 17.36 4.22 11.89
N GLY A 48 16.30 4.26 12.69
CA GLY A 48 15.72 5.50 13.23
C GLY A 48 15.02 6.37 12.18
N LYS A 49 14.83 5.86 10.96
CA LYS A 49 14.01 6.46 9.91
C LYS A 49 12.67 5.75 9.79
N VAL A 50 11.72 6.43 9.18
CA VAL A 50 10.38 5.94 8.94
C VAL A 50 10.16 5.77 7.44
N LEU A 51 9.67 4.62 7.04
CA LEU A 51 9.32 4.28 5.66
C LEU A 51 7.82 4.01 5.56
N LEU A 52 7.22 4.53 4.49
CA LEU A 52 5.80 4.33 4.22
C LEU A 52 5.57 3.38 3.06
N TYR A 53 4.81 2.34 3.34
CA TYR A 53 4.41 1.35 2.36
C TYR A 53 2.89 1.44 2.13
N THR A 54 2.45 1.40 0.89
CA THR A 54 1.05 1.55 0.51
C THR A 54 0.57 0.40 -0.38
N ARG A 55 -0.72 0.08 -0.32
CA ARG A 55 -1.37 -0.81 -1.28
C ARG A 55 -2.79 -0.34 -1.56
N ARG A 56 -3.22 -0.42 -2.82
CA ARG A 56 -4.59 -0.05 -3.18
C ARG A 56 -5.56 -1.16 -2.79
N VAL A 57 -6.71 -0.79 -2.25
CA VAL A 57 -7.82 -1.71 -1.98
C VAL A 57 -8.85 -1.56 -3.09
N VAL A 58 -9.06 -2.62 -3.88
CA VAL A 58 -10.14 -2.63 -4.88
C VAL A 58 -11.45 -2.87 -4.12
N LYS A 59 -12.30 -1.85 -4.02
CA LYS A 59 -13.57 -1.93 -3.29
C LYS A 59 -14.69 -2.56 -4.13
N GLU A 60 -14.67 -2.38 -5.44
CA GLU A 60 -15.68 -2.92 -6.35
C GLU A 60 -15.02 -3.52 -7.60
N ILE A 61 -15.43 -4.73 -7.96
CA ILE A 61 -15.07 -5.38 -9.21
C ILE A 61 -16.32 -5.35 -10.10
N VAL A 62 -16.35 -4.46 -11.09
CA VAL A 62 -17.39 -4.49 -12.13
C VAL A 62 -16.96 -5.50 -13.19
N LEU A 63 -17.55 -6.69 -13.15
CA LEU A 63 -17.36 -7.69 -14.21
C LEU A 63 -18.23 -7.29 -15.41
N GLN A 64 -17.65 -6.59 -16.39
CA GLN A 64 -18.29 -6.41 -17.69
C GLN A 64 -17.94 -7.59 -18.59
N GLY A 65 -18.88 -8.51 -18.75
CA GLY A 65 -18.78 -9.61 -19.69
C GLY A 65 -19.90 -10.61 -19.48
N THR A 66 -20.53 -11.06 -20.57
CA THR A 66 -21.39 -12.25 -20.54
C THR A 66 -20.52 -13.44 -20.14
N PRO A 67 -20.83 -14.19 -19.07
CA PRO A 67 -20.07 -15.39 -18.74
C PRO A 67 -20.06 -16.34 -19.96
N PRO A 68 -18.94 -17.05 -20.22
CA PRO A 68 -18.87 -17.98 -21.33
C PRO A 68 -19.99 -19.03 -21.21
N PRO A 69 -20.59 -19.47 -22.33
CA PRO A 69 -21.64 -20.48 -22.29
C PRO A 69 -21.13 -21.74 -21.59
N ALA A 70 -21.94 -22.28 -20.67
CA ALA A 70 -21.64 -23.53 -20.01
C ALA A 70 -21.53 -24.64 -21.06
N ARG A 71 -20.39 -25.35 -21.09
CA ARG A 71 -20.23 -26.54 -21.92
C ARG A 71 -21.06 -27.67 -21.31
N LEU A 72 -22.09 -28.12 -22.03
CA LEU A 72 -22.82 -29.38 -21.77
C LEU A 72 -21.99 -30.57 -22.26
#